data_AF-A0A9W6DLT9-F1
#
_entry.id   AF-A0A9W6DLT9-F1
#
_cell.length_a   1.000
_cell.length_b   1.000
_cell.length_c   1.000
_cell.angle_alpha   90.00
_cell.angle_beta   90.00
_cell.angle_gamma   90.00
#
_symmetry.space_group_name_H-M   'P 1'
#
loop_
_entity.id
_entity.type
_entity.pdbx_description
1 polymer ?
#
loop_
_entity_poly.entity_id
_entity_poly.type
_entity_poly.pdbx_seq_one_letter_code
_entity_poly.pdbx_strand_id
1 'polypeptide(L)'
;MQFIFYSYAVATYLILTIGHGGYPTSQTQSWRLTLTLKCVYYLRLAYATGLGLVKCSVLMALFRSLAASSKAARHAILIIMAVCISWSLMATLISLLNCRPLGYNWNLQRSEGHCMDRNAAFVAVSIIDVVTNAAILVLPLPRVLRTKITRPEKLVMTSVLGLGLL
;
A
#
# COMPACT_ATOMS: atom_id res chain seq x y z
N MET A 1 11.85 -8.08 -0.50
CA MET A 1 11.36 -6.90 0.24
C MET A 1 12.44 -5.85 0.48
N GLN A 2 13.66 -6.22 0.89
CA GLN A 2 14.76 -5.26 1.12
C GLN A 2 15.06 -4.34 -0.08
N PHE A 3 15.09 -4.88 -1.30
CA PHE A 3 15.31 -4.07 -2.51
C PHE A 3 14.25 -2.97 -2.71
N ILE A 4 12.97 -3.26 -2.45
CA ILE A 4 11.88 -2.27 -2.57
C ILE A 4 12.07 -1.18 -1.52
N PHE A 5 12.42 -1.54 -0.29
CA PHE A 5 12.68 -0.59 0.78
C PHE A 5 13.85 0.35 0.46
N TYR A 6 14.98 -0.19 0.00
CA TYR A 6 16.12 0.63 -0.42
C TYR A 6 15.78 1.53 -1.60
N SER A 7 15.06 1.02 -2.60
CA SER A 7 14.63 1.83 -3.74
C SER A 7 13.69 2.97 -3.35
N TYR A 8 12.80 2.74 -2.37
CA TYR A 8 11.90 3.75 -1.83
C TYR A 8 12.69 4.86 -1.12
N ALA A 9 13.64 4.49 -0.26
CA ALA A 9 14.51 5.43 0.45
C ALA A 9 15.39 6.27 -0.49
N VAL A 10 15.92 5.67 -1.56
CA VAL A 10 16.70 6.41 -2.57
C VAL A 10 15.81 7.41 -3.31
N ALA A 11 14.60 7.00 -3.72
CA ALA A 11 13.68 7.90 -4.43
C ALA A 11 13.20 9.07 -3.56
N THR A 12 12.94 8.87 -2.26
CA THR A 12 12.61 9.98 -1.35
C THR A 12 13.79 10.91 -1.13
N TYR A 13 15.00 10.37 -0.99
CA TYR A 13 16.22 11.17 -0.88
C TYR A 13 16.44 12.06 -2.11
N LEU A 14 16.23 11.53 -3.33
CA LEU A 14 16.34 12.29 -4.58
C LEU A 14 15.30 13.42 -4.67
N ILE A 15 14.08 13.19 -4.20
CA ILE A 15 13.02 14.22 -4.15
C ILE A 15 13.43 15.37 -3.23
N LEU A 16 13.95 15.06 -2.05
CA LEU A 16 14.31 16.07 -1.05
C LEU A 16 15.54 16.88 -1.45
N THR A 17 16.57 16.21 -1.98
CA THR A 17 17.87 16.86 -2.27
C THR A 17 17.95 17.50 -3.65
N ILE A 18 17.46 16.81 -4.69
CA ILE A 18 17.57 17.28 -6.09
C ILE A 18 16.25 17.90 -6.55
N GLY A 19 15.14 17.27 -6.16
CA GLY A 19 13.79 17.67 -6.55
C GLY A 19 13.28 18.94 -5.88
N HIS A 20 13.85 19.33 -4.73
CA HIS A 20 13.33 20.41 -3.87
C HIS A 20 11.86 20.19 -3.46
N GLY A 21 11.50 18.93 -3.16
CA GLY A 21 10.17 18.61 -2.64
C GLY A 21 9.89 19.35 -1.33
N GLY A 22 8.89 20.24 -1.34
CA GLY A 22 8.51 21.08 -0.19
C GLY A 22 8.59 22.59 -0.45
N TYR A 23 9.30 23.02 -1.50
CA TYR A 23 9.36 24.42 -1.91
C TYR A 23 8.17 24.80 -2.81
N PRO A 24 7.72 26.08 -2.81
CA PRO A 24 6.66 26.53 -3.69
C PRO A 24 7.00 26.28 -5.16
N THR A 25 6.05 25.73 -5.92
CA THR A 25 6.22 25.31 -7.32
C THR A 25 6.58 26.45 -8.26
N SER A 26 6.30 27.70 -7.88
CA SER A 26 6.67 28.89 -8.64
C SER A 26 8.18 29.17 -8.65
N GLN A 27 8.91 28.67 -7.66
CA GLN A 27 10.36 28.93 -7.50
C GLN A 27 11.22 27.77 -8.02
N THR A 28 10.62 26.63 -8.37
CA THR A 28 11.36 25.44 -8.77
C THR A 28 11.47 25.33 -10.29
N GLN A 29 12.68 25.03 -10.77
CA GLN A 29 12.95 24.85 -12.19
C GLN A 29 12.20 23.62 -12.74
N SER A 30 11.65 23.71 -13.95
CA SER A 30 10.77 22.70 -14.56
C SER A 30 11.36 21.28 -14.63
N TRP A 31 12.67 21.14 -14.83
CA TRP A 31 13.33 19.83 -14.85
C TRP A 31 13.35 19.15 -13.46
N ARG A 32 13.49 19.93 -12.37
CA ARG A 32 13.46 19.42 -10.98
C ARG A 32 12.06 18.97 -10.59
N LEU A 33 11.06 19.72 -11.03
CA LEU A 33 9.65 19.36 -10.87
C LEU A 33 9.33 18.05 -11.60
N THR A 34 9.79 17.92 -12.85
CA THR A 34 9.62 16.69 -13.65
C THR A 34 10.27 15.49 -12.97
N LEU A 35 11.49 15.64 -12.43
CA LEU A 35 12.17 14.59 -11.66
C LEU A 35 11.35 14.19 -10.43
N THR A 36 10.91 15.17 -9.64
CA THR A 36 10.09 14.95 -8.44
C THR A 36 8.82 14.18 -8.75
N LEU A 37 8.09 14.59 -9.80
CA LEU A 37 6.86 13.93 -10.22
C LEU A 37 7.10 12.48 -10.67
N LYS A 38 8.19 12.21 -11.40
CA LYS A 38 8.59 10.84 -11.77
C LYS A 38 8.91 9.99 -10.55
N CYS A 39 9.66 10.52 -9.58
CA CYS A 39 9.97 9.80 -8.35
C CYS A 39 8.71 9.55 -7.51
N VAL A 40 7.82 10.52 -7.36
CA VAL A 40 6.54 10.35 -6.65
C VAL A 40 5.67 9.29 -7.33
N TYR A 41 5.62 9.29 -8.66
CA TYR A 41 4.91 8.27 -9.43
C TYR A 41 5.49 6.87 -9.17
N TYR A 42 6.82 6.73 -9.20
CA TYR A 42 7.49 5.47 -8.85
C TYR A 42 7.17 5.03 -7.42
N LEU A 43 7.26 5.93 -6.44
CA LEU A 43 6.96 5.64 -5.03
C LEU A 43 5.54 5.12 -4.83
N ARG A 44 4.55 5.68 -5.54
CA ARG A 44 3.16 5.21 -5.50
C ARG A 44 3.01 3.78 -6.01
N LEU A 45 3.67 3.45 -7.12
CA LEU A 45 3.66 2.09 -7.68
C LEU A 45 4.39 1.09 -6.77
N ALA A 46 5.56 1.47 -6.27
CA ALA A 46 6.34 0.66 -5.33
C ALA A 46 5.56 0.42 -4.03
N TYR A 47 4.84 1.42 -3.54
CA TYR A 47 3.97 1.31 -2.37
C TYR A 47 2.80 0.35 -2.62
N ALA A 48 2.03 0.55 -3.71
CA ALA A 48 0.86 -0.28 -4.02
C ALA A 48 1.24 -1.76 -4.22
N THR A 49 2.33 -2.02 -4.95
CA THR A 49 2.82 -3.40 -5.16
C THR A 49 3.41 -3.97 -3.87
N GLY A 50 4.25 -3.21 -3.15
CA GLY A 50 4.84 -3.63 -1.89
C GLY A 50 3.81 -4.04 -0.86
N LEU A 51 2.79 -3.22 -0.62
CA LEU A 51 1.70 -3.54 0.31
C LEU A 51 0.91 -4.77 -0.14
N GLY A 52 0.59 -4.87 -1.44
CA GLY A 52 -0.10 -6.04 -1.98
C GLY A 52 0.65 -7.34 -1.70
N LEU A 53 1.97 -7.36 -1.92
CA LEU A 53 2.81 -8.52 -1.61
C LEU A 53 2.84 -8.85 -0.11
N VAL A 54 2.93 -7.85 0.77
CA VAL A 54 2.88 -8.05 2.23
C VAL A 54 1.54 -8.67 2.64
N LYS A 55 0.42 -8.09 2.19
CA LYS A 55 -0.94 -8.56 2.48
C LYS A 55 -1.13 -10.02 2.03
N CYS A 56 -0.70 -10.34 0.81
CA CYS A 56 -0.76 -11.71 0.29
C CYS A 56 0.11 -12.67 1.11
N SER A 57 1.32 -12.28 1.52
CA SER A 57 2.20 -13.12 2.34
C SER A 57 1.59 -13.45 3.70
N VAL A 58 1.04 -12.45 4.39
CA VAL A 58 0.35 -12.63 5.68
C VAL A 58 -0.87 -13.52 5.52
N LEU A 59 -1.70 -13.28 4.50
CA LEU A 59 -2.89 -14.11 4.24
C LEU A 59 -2.53 -15.55 3.89
N MET A 60 -1.44 -15.81 3.16
CA MET A 60 -0.96 -17.16 2.90
C MET A 60 -0.48 -17.86 4.18
N ALA A 61 0.23 -17.13 5.06
CA ALA A 61 0.64 -17.66 6.36
C ALA A 61 -0.58 -18.02 7.24
N LEU A 62 -1.59 -17.13 7.29
CA LEU A 62 -2.85 -17.37 7.97
C LEU A 62 -3.63 -18.53 7.34
N PHE A 63 -3.65 -18.64 6.01
CA PHE A 63 -4.27 -19.76 5.31
C PHE A 63 -3.63 -21.08 5.75
N ARG A 64 -2.30 -21.16 5.75
CA ARG A 64 -1.58 -22.38 6.14
C ARG A 64 -1.80 -22.74 7.61
N SER A 65 -1.94 -21.77 8.50
CA SER A 65 -2.17 -22.00 9.93
C SER A 65 -3.63 -22.35 10.26
N LEU A 66 -4.61 -21.65 9.69
CA LEU A 66 -6.03 -21.78 10.06
C LEU A 66 -6.83 -22.71 9.15
N ALA A 67 -6.41 -22.96 7.90
CA ALA A 67 -7.20 -23.76 6.96
C ALA A 67 -7.37 -25.22 7.40
N ALA A 68 -6.44 -25.76 8.19
CA ALA A 68 -6.56 -27.10 8.75
C ALA A 68 -7.61 -27.19 9.88
N SER A 69 -7.92 -26.08 10.56
CA SER A 69 -8.77 -26.11 11.76
C SER A 69 -10.23 -25.74 11.52
N SER A 70 -10.56 -24.98 10.47
CA SER A 70 -11.96 -24.59 10.19
C SER A 70 -12.20 -24.27 8.72
N LYS A 71 -13.20 -24.93 8.12
CA LYS A 71 -13.64 -24.65 6.75
C LYS A 71 -14.19 -23.22 6.62
N ALA A 72 -14.85 -22.69 7.65
CA ALA A 72 -15.36 -21.31 7.64
C ALA A 72 -14.21 -20.27 7.60
N ALA A 73 -13.17 -20.49 8.40
CA ALA A 73 -11.97 -19.64 8.39
C ALA A 73 -11.27 -19.68 7.02
N ARG A 74 -11.20 -20.87 6.39
CA ARG A 74 -10.63 -21.03 5.04
C ARG A 74 -11.36 -20.17 4.00
N HIS A 75 -12.70 -20.18 3.98
CA HIS A 75 -13.47 -19.37 3.03
C HIS A 75 -13.30 -17.87 3.31
N ALA A 76 -13.30 -17.46 4.58
CA ALA A 76 -13.05 -16.06 4.95
C ALA A 76 -11.68 -15.56 4.46
N ILE A 77 -10.62 -16.36 4.64
CA ILE A 77 -9.27 -16.02 4.16
C ILE A 77 -9.24 -15.86 2.63
N LEU A 78 -9.88 -16.77 1.89
CA LEU A 78 -9.92 -16.70 0.42
C LEU A 78 -10.67 -15.46 -0.07
N ILE A 79 -11.79 -15.10 0.58
CA ILE A 79 -12.55 -13.89 0.25
C ILE A 79 -11.68 -12.64 0.47
N ILE A 80 -11.01 -12.55 1.62
CA ILE A 80 -10.16 -11.40 1.95
C ILE A 80 -8.93 -11.32 1.04
N MET A 81 -8.39 -12.47 0.64
CA MET A 81 -7.32 -12.56 -0.35
C MET A 81 -7.77 -12.03 -1.72
N ALA A 82 -8.96 -12.40 -2.18
CA ALA A 82 -9.52 -11.86 -3.42
C ALA A 82 -9.70 -10.34 -3.35
N VAL A 83 -10.19 -9.82 -2.22
CA VAL A 83 -10.32 -8.37 -1.98
C VAL A 83 -8.96 -7.66 -1.95
N CYS A 84 -7.92 -8.26 -1.36
CA CYS A 84 -6.58 -7.66 -1.35
C CYS A 84 -5.92 -7.65 -2.74
N ILE A 85 -6.20 -8.65 -3.57
CA ILE A 85 -5.71 -8.70 -4.95
C ILE A 85 -6.43 -7.66 -5.81
N SER A 86 -7.76 -7.58 -5.73
CA SER A 86 -8.54 -6.57 -6.46
C SER A 86 -8.15 -5.16 -6.03
N TRP A 87 -7.87 -4.98 -4.74
CA TRP A 87 -7.31 -3.76 -4.18
C TRP A 87 -6.00 -3.34 -4.82
N SER A 88 -5.02 -4.25 -4.82
CA SER A 88 -3.68 -3.99 -5.36
C SER A 88 -3.73 -3.68 -6.86
N LEU A 89 -4.61 -4.38 -7.59
CA LEU A 89 -4.85 -4.14 -9.01
C LEU A 89 -5.46 -2.75 -9.24
N MET A 90 -6.49 -2.39 -8.47
CA MET A 90 -7.13 -1.08 -8.56
C MET A 90 -6.16 0.06 -8.26
N ALA A 91 -5.39 -0.04 -7.17
CA ALA A 91 -4.40 0.96 -6.78
C ALA A 91 -3.29 1.13 -7.83
N THR A 92 -2.86 0.04 -8.46
CA THR A 92 -1.88 0.07 -9.55
C THR A 92 -2.48 0.73 -10.79
N LEU A 93 -3.70 0.35 -11.20
CA LEU A 93 -4.38 0.92 -12.35
C LEU A 93 -4.65 2.42 -12.18
N ILE A 94 -5.11 2.83 -11.00
CA ILE A 94 -5.28 4.25 -10.65
C ILE A 94 -3.93 4.95 -10.79
N SER A 95 -2.86 4.41 -10.19
CA SER A 95 -1.52 5.00 -10.27
C SER A 95 -1.05 5.19 -11.71
N LEU A 96 -1.27 4.22 -12.59
CA LEU A 96 -0.96 4.31 -14.02
C LEU A 96 -1.88 5.29 -14.77
N LEU A 97 -3.18 5.28 -14.50
CA LEU A 97 -4.19 5.96 -15.32
C LEU A 97 -4.72 7.27 -14.72
N ASN A 98 -4.08 7.77 -13.65
CA ASN A 98 -4.45 8.99 -12.92
C ASN A 98 -4.56 10.23 -13.83
N CYS A 99 -3.74 10.29 -14.89
CA CYS A 99 -3.78 11.35 -15.88
C CYS A 99 -3.87 10.77 -17.29
N ARG A 100 -4.67 11.41 -18.14
CA ARG A 100 -4.80 11.09 -19.56
C ARG A 100 -4.34 12.30 -20.37
N PRO A 101 -3.34 12.16 -21.26
CA PRO A 101 -2.49 10.98 -21.50
C PRO A 101 -1.48 10.72 -20.35
N LEU A 102 -0.99 9.48 -20.22
CA LEU A 102 -0.07 9.05 -19.14
C LEU A 102 1.14 9.99 -18.97
N GLY A 103 1.68 10.49 -20.08
CA GLY A 103 2.83 11.41 -20.10
C GLY A 103 2.60 12.75 -19.40
N TYR A 104 1.34 13.12 -19.17
CA TYR A 104 0.98 14.32 -18.42
C TYR A 104 1.25 14.20 -16.91
N ASN A 105 1.47 12.98 -16.40
CA ASN A 105 1.85 12.78 -14.99
C ASN A 105 3.16 13.49 -14.63
N TRP A 106 4.08 13.65 -15.58
CA TRP A 106 5.40 14.25 -15.36
C TRP A 106 5.72 15.43 -16.29
N ASN A 107 4.98 15.63 -17.38
CA ASN A 107 5.18 16.77 -18.29
C ASN A 107 3.96 17.68 -18.32
N LEU A 108 3.94 18.65 -17.40
CA LEU A 108 2.84 19.60 -17.20
C LEU A 108 2.75 20.68 -18.31
N GLN A 109 3.71 20.75 -19.24
CA GLN A 109 3.69 21.73 -20.34
C GLN A 109 2.75 21.36 -21.50
N ARG A 110 2.24 20.13 -21.56
CA ARG A 110 1.37 19.69 -22.67
C ARG A 110 -0.07 20.15 -22.39
N SER A 111 -0.56 21.11 -23.17
CA SER A 111 -1.85 21.81 -22.97
C SER A 111 -3.12 20.92 -22.98
N GLU A 112 -3.02 19.63 -23.33
CA GLU A 112 -4.18 18.76 -23.58
C GLU A 112 -4.18 17.51 -22.70
N GLY A 113 -4.08 17.69 -21.39
CA GLY A 113 -4.14 16.60 -20.41
C GLY A 113 -5.18 16.86 -19.32
N HIS A 114 -6.00 15.85 -19.02
CA HIS A 114 -6.88 15.88 -17.85
C HIS A 114 -6.42 14.85 -16.82
N CYS A 115 -6.30 15.27 -15.57
CA CYS A 115 -6.01 14.40 -14.44
C CYS A 115 -7.26 14.26 -13.57
N MET A 116 -7.48 13.05 -13.06
CA MET A 116 -8.44 12.83 -11.98
C MET A 116 -7.98 13.55 -10.72
N ASP A 117 -8.92 13.89 -9.84
CA ASP A 117 -8.61 14.43 -8.52
C ASP A 117 -7.74 13.44 -7.73
N ARG A 118 -6.46 13.80 -7.61
CA ARG A 118 -5.43 12.98 -6.96
C ARG A 118 -5.72 12.79 -5.48
N ASN A 119 -6.35 13.78 -4.84
CA ASN A 119 -6.68 13.72 -3.42
C ASN A 119 -7.87 12.78 -3.20
N ALA A 120 -8.92 12.90 -4.00
CA ALA A 120 -10.06 12.00 -3.93
C ALA A 120 -9.66 10.54 -4.18
N ALA A 121 -8.85 10.29 -5.22
CA ALA A 121 -8.31 8.97 -5.52
C ALA A 121 -7.44 8.43 -4.37
N PHE A 122 -6.57 9.26 -3.80
CA PHE A 122 -5.72 8.86 -2.67
C PHE A 122 -6.55 8.51 -1.43
N VAL A 123 -7.55 9.32 -1.07
CA VAL A 123 -8.42 9.06 0.09
C VAL A 123 -9.22 7.77 -0.09
N ALA A 124 -9.81 7.56 -1.27
CA ALA A 124 -10.50 6.31 -1.57
C ALA A 124 -9.55 5.11 -1.47
N VAL A 125 -8.29 5.29 -1.93
CA VAL A 125 -7.26 4.28 -1.78
C VAL A 125 -6.97 4.04 -0.27
N SER A 126 -6.69 5.07 0.52
CA SER A 126 -6.37 4.89 1.94
C SER A 126 -7.49 4.22 2.75
N ILE A 127 -8.76 4.54 2.50
CA ILE A 127 -9.90 3.99 3.26
C ILE A 127 -9.98 2.47 3.11
N ILE A 128 -10.01 1.96 1.87
CA ILE A 128 -10.16 0.52 1.63
C ILE A 128 -8.88 -0.21 2.05
N ASP A 129 -7.71 0.43 2.00
CA ASP A 129 -6.48 -0.14 2.53
C ASP A 129 -6.59 -0.41 4.04
N VAL A 130 -7.05 0.57 4.81
CA VAL A 130 -7.28 0.45 6.26
C VAL A 130 -8.31 -0.64 6.56
N VAL A 131 -9.44 -0.67 5.82
CA VAL A 131 -10.49 -1.69 6.00
C VAL A 131 -9.96 -3.09 5.75
N THR A 132 -9.17 -3.28 4.69
CA THR A 132 -8.58 -4.59 4.37
C THR A 132 -7.54 -5.01 5.40
N ASN A 133 -6.73 -4.09 5.93
CA ASN A 133 -5.81 -4.38 7.03
C ASN A 133 -6.55 -4.79 8.31
N ALA A 134 -7.59 -4.05 8.69
CA ALA A 134 -8.43 -4.39 9.84
C ALA A 134 -9.09 -5.77 9.68
N ALA A 135 -9.57 -6.09 8.48
CA ALA A 135 -10.13 -7.41 8.19
C ALA A 135 -9.10 -8.52 8.43
N ILE A 136 -7.88 -8.40 7.87
CA ILE A 136 -6.78 -9.38 8.06
C ILE A 136 -6.46 -9.57 9.55
N LEU A 137 -6.47 -8.48 10.32
CA LEU A 137 -6.21 -8.45 11.76
C LEU A 137 -7.22 -9.29 12.56
N VAL A 138 -8.49 -9.25 12.15
CA VAL A 138 -9.58 -9.89 12.88
C VAL A 138 -9.58 -11.42 12.71
N LEU A 139 -9.03 -11.96 11.60
CA LEU A 139 -9.03 -13.42 11.38
C LEU A 139 -8.35 -14.26 12.47
N PRO A 140 -7.12 -13.93 12.94
CA PRO A 140 -6.45 -14.73 13.97
C PRO A 140 -7.01 -14.50 15.38
N LEU A 141 -7.70 -13.38 15.64
CA LEU A 141 -8.16 -13.01 17.00
C LEU A 141 -9.05 -14.07 17.66
N PRO A 142 -10.13 -14.59 17.02
CA PRO A 142 -10.97 -15.62 17.63
C PRO A 142 -10.20 -16.89 18.01
N ARG A 143 -9.16 -17.25 17.23
CA ARG A 143 -8.34 -18.43 17.51
C ARG A 143 -7.38 -18.19 18.68
N VAL A 144 -6.72 -17.03 18.72
CA VAL A 144 -5.84 -16.62 19.82
C VAL A 144 -6.61 -16.49 21.13
N LEU A 145 -7.87 -16.04 21.09
CA LEU A 145 -8.72 -15.94 22.29
C LEU A 145 -9.16 -17.30 22.83
N ARG A 146 -9.35 -18.31 21.96
CA ARG A 146 -9.78 -19.67 22.35
C ARG A 146 -8.64 -20.61 22.71
N THR A 147 -7.40 -20.30 22.34
CA THR A 147 -6.25 -21.19 22.58
C THR A 147 -5.65 -20.91 23.96
N LYS A 148 -5.39 -21.96 24.76
CA LYS A 148 -4.72 -21.89 26.08
C LYS A 148 -3.22 -21.62 25.92
N ILE A 149 -2.85 -20.48 25.36
CA ILE A 149 -1.45 -20.05 25.21
C ILE A 149 -1.01 -19.34 26.50
N THR A 150 0.26 -19.48 26.89
CA THR A 150 0.83 -18.73 28.00
C THR A 150 0.72 -17.22 27.76
N ARG A 151 0.45 -16.44 28.83
CA ARG A 151 0.22 -14.98 28.75
C ARG A 151 1.29 -14.18 27.98
N PRO A 152 2.62 -14.49 28.04
CA PRO A 152 3.61 -13.74 27.28
C PRO A 152 3.50 -13.94 25.76
N GLU A 153 3.27 -15.15 25.26
CA GLU A 153 3.10 -15.40 23.82
C GLU A 153 1.81 -14.76 23.27
N LYS A 154 0.74 -14.73 24.07
CA LYS A 154 -0.49 -14.01 23.72
C LYS A 154 -0.22 -12.51 23.58
N LEU A 155 0.58 -11.94 24.48
CA LEU A 155 0.95 -10.52 24.41
C LEU A 155 1.76 -10.22 23.15
N VAL A 156 2.73 -11.07 22.79
CA VAL A 156 3.53 -10.91 21.55
C VAL A 156 2.65 -10.98 20.30
N MET A 157 1.71 -11.94 20.22
CA MET A 157 0.81 -12.02 19.07
C MET A 157 -0.14 -10.83 18.97
N THR A 158 -0.61 -10.31 20.11
CA THR A 158 -1.51 -9.15 20.13
C THR A 158 -0.75 -7.86 19.87
N SER A 159 0.51 -7.75 20.33
CA SER A 159 1.35 -6.57 20.09
C SER A 159 1.82 -6.48 18.64
N VAL A 160 2.21 -7.60 18.01
CA VAL A 160 2.53 -7.64 16.57
C VAL A 160 1.30 -7.29 15.72
N LEU A 161 0.11 -7.74 16.13
CA LEU A 161 -1.15 -7.29 15.52
C LEU A 161 -1.33 -5.77 15.68
N GLY A 162 -1.20 -5.25 16.90
CA GLY A 162 -1.38 -3.81 17.18
C GLY A 162 -0.36 -2.92 16.45
N LEU A 163 0.87 -3.37 16.30
CA LEU A 163 1.93 -2.68 15.56
C LEU A 163 1.66 -2.59 14.06
N GLY A 164 0.86 -3.50 13.49
CA GLY A 164 0.42 -3.39 12.09
C GLY A 164 -0.63 -2.29 11.87
N LEU A 165 -1.17 -1.68 12.93
CA LEU A 165 -2.20 -0.63 12.89
C LEU A 165 -1.62 0.80 13.06
N LEU A 166 -0.38 0.91 13.55
CA LEU A 166 0.37 2.17 13.79
C LEU A 166 1.30 2.46 12.61
#